data_AF-A0A6B3NGD9-F1
#
_entry.id   AF-A0A6B3NGD9-F1
#
_cell.length_a   1.000
_cell.length_b   1.000
_cell.length_c   1.000
_cell.angle_alpha   90.00
_cell.angle_beta   90.00
_cell.angle_gamma   90.00
#
_symmetry.space_group_name_H-M   'P 1'
#
loop_
_entity.id
_entity.type
_entity.pdbx_description
1 polymer ?
#
loop_
_entity_poly.entity_id
_entity_poly.type
_entity_poly.pdbx_seq_one_letter_code
_entity_poly.pdbx_strand_id
1 'polypeptide(L)'
;MKTKHIAMWTCPRSRSTAITRAFEQIDSCIIYDEPLGGCWLVNTHTDYEQIDYAADYLSRYSDTNYASIIKKLTGDLPEGKSFSFQKHMSYHLIPEFDKSWISQLKNFFLIRDPREIVLSYWKARTASGLTWEEAESVGGEEYYRLFKEIEDLTQETPLVVDSGDLVKNPRNYLKTLCSKLGIAFSEEMLNWEPNKTRVLSWKNTILEKFSENVTNSTGFFQKSKQENIPDMLMPSINNCMPFYKEMYRCRLIV
;
A
#
# COMPACT_ATOMS: atom_id res chain seq x y z
N MET A 1 -15.65 2.04 21.24
CA MET A 1 -15.88 0.87 20.35
C MET A 1 -14.57 0.54 19.66
N LYS A 2 -14.21 -0.74 19.47
CA LYS A 2 -13.01 -1.07 18.68
C LYS A 2 -13.21 -0.54 17.25
N THR A 3 -12.33 0.34 16.79
CA THR A 3 -12.36 0.87 15.42
C THR A 3 -12.40 -0.27 14.40
N LYS A 4 -13.39 -0.22 13.50
CA LYS A 4 -13.69 -1.25 12.49
C LYS A 4 -13.07 -0.99 11.11
N HIS A 5 -12.31 0.10 10.97
CA HIS A 5 -11.68 0.51 9.73
C HIS A 5 -10.16 0.49 9.90
N ILE A 6 -9.47 -0.30 9.09
CA ILE A 6 -8.03 -0.49 9.15
C ILE A 6 -7.43 0.14 7.90
N ALA A 7 -6.40 0.97 8.07
CA ALA A 7 -5.67 1.60 6.99
C ALA A 7 -4.21 1.14 7.00
N MET A 8 -3.78 0.58 5.87
CA MET A 8 -2.39 0.31 5.56
C MET A 8 -1.84 1.44 4.70
N TRP A 9 -0.84 2.16 5.20
CA TRP A 9 -0.12 3.19 4.46
C TRP A 9 1.17 2.60 3.90
N THR A 10 1.42 2.80 2.61
CA THR A 10 2.56 2.18 1.92
C THR A 10 3.09 3.08 0.79
N CYS A 11 4.35 2.87 0.41
CA CYS A 11 4.85 3.30 -0.89
C CYS A 11 4.63 2.21 -1.97
N PRO A 12 4.75 2.55 -3.28
CA PRO A 12 4.76 1.56 -4.34
C PRO A 12 5.76 0.44 -4.09
N ARG A 13 5.45 -0.75 -4.61
CA ARG A 13 6.34 -1.94 -4.58
C ARG A 13 6.75 -2.43 -3.18
N SER A 14 6.04 -2.04 -2.11
CA SER A 14 6.32 -2.53 -0.75
C SER A 14 5.62 -3.86 -0.40
N ARG A 15 5.14 -4.61 -1.41
CA ARG A 15 4.32 -5.84 -1.25
C ARG A 15 2.92 -5.60 -0.66
N SER A 16 2.43 -4.36 -0.67
CA SER A 16 1.11 -3.97 -0.17
C SER A 16 -0.02 -4.80 -0.76
N THR A 17 -0.01 -5.06 -2.08
CA THR A 17 -1.03 -5.91 -2.72
C THR A 17 -1.05 -7.34 -2.16
N ALA A 18 0.09 -7.93 -1.78
CA ALA A 18 0.11 -9.26 -1.15
C ALA A 18 -0.53 -9.26 0.24
N ILE A 19 -0.37 -8.17 1.00
CA ILE A 19 -1.10 -7.99 2.27
C ILE A 19 -2.59 -7.79 2.00
N THR A 20 -2.96 -6.98 1.00
CA THR A 20 -4.36 -6.84 0.60
C THR A 20 -4.98 -8.20 0.25
N ARG A 21 -4.26 -9.06 -0.48
CA ARG A 21 -4.68 -10.44 -0.80
C ARG A 21 -4.93 -11.28 0.45
N ALA A 22 -4.10 -11.15 1.48
CA ALA A 22 -4.28 -11.85 2.75
C ALA A 22 -5.58 -11.41 3.47
N PHE A 23 -5.83 -10.10 3.55
CA PHE A 23 -7.08 -9.57 4.13
C PHE A 23 -8.30 -9.91 3.27
N GLU A 24 -8.13 -9.99 1.95
CA GLU A 24 -9.15 -10.40 1.00
C GLU A 24 -9.63 -11.83 1.23
N GLN A 25 -8.88 -12.69 1.92
CA GLN A 25 -9.35 -14.05 2.23
C GLN A 25 -10.37 -14.08 3.37
N ILE A 26 -10.58 -12.97 4.08
CA ILE A 26 -11.56 -12.90 5.17
C ILE A 26 -12.91 -12.42 4.63
N ASP A 27 -13.92 -13.28 4.67
CA ASP A 27 -15.25 -12.97 4.12
C ASP A 27 -15.95 -11.81 4.81
N SER A 28 -15.73 -11.62 6.11
CA SER A 28 -16.27 -10.48 6.87
C SER A 28 -15.50 -9.17 6.65
N CYS A 29 -14.43 -9.18 5.86
CA CYS A 29 -13.65 -8.00 5.50
C CYS A 29 -14.19 -7.37 4.21
N ILE A 30 -14.21 -6.05 4.18
CA ILE A 30 -14.36 -5.24 2.96
C ILE A 30 -12.99 -4.73 2.56
N ILE A 31 -12.66 -4.80 1.27
CA ILE A 31 -11.41 -4.27 0.74
C ILE A 31 -11.67 -2.95 0.02
N TYR A 32 -10.89 -1.93 0.37
CA TYR A 32 -10.74 -0.71 -0.40
C TYR A 32 -9.28 -0.65 -0.89
N ASP A 33 -9.08 -0.93 -2.18
CA ASP A 33 -7.75 -0.89 -2.79
C ASP A 33 -7.52 0.50 -3.38
N GLU A 34 -6.55 1.24 -2.85
CA GLU A 34 -6.10 2.57 -3.29
C GLU A 34 -7.25 3.57 -3.54
N PRO A 35 -8.17 3.76 -2.59
CA PRO A 35 -9.42 4.52 -2.81
C PRO A 35 -9.21 6.00 -3.16
N LEU A 36 -8.02 6.55 -2.86
CA LEU A 36 -7.66 7.94 -3.17
C LEU A 36 -6.98 8.11 -4.54
N GLY A 37 -6.72 7.02 -5.28
CA GLY A 37 -5.92 7.08 -6.52
C GLY A 37 -6.54 7.99 -7.59
N GLY A 38 -7.82 7.81 -7.91
CA GLY A 38 -8.52 8.62 -8.91
C GLY A 38 -8.58 10.09 -8.52
N CYS A 39 -8.90 10.36 -7.25
CA CYS A 39 -8.90 11.70 -6.67
C CYS A 39 -7.52 12.36 -6.76
N TRP A 40 -6.45 11.64 -6.45
CA TRP A 40 -5.08 12.10 -6.58
C TRP A 40 -4.75 12.48 -8.02
N LEU A 41 -5.01 11.59 -8.97
CA LEU A 41 -4.65 11.79 -10.38
C LEU A 41 -5.25 13.09 -10.94
N VAL A 42 -6.55 13.31 -10.74
CA VAL A 42 -7.26 14.47 -11.32
C VAL A 42 -6.92 15.80 -10.65
N ASN A 43 -6.44 15.80 -9.40
CA ASN A 43 -6.13 17.02 -8.65
C ASN A 43 -4.65 17.40 -8.68
N THR A 44 -3.75 16.47 -9.01
CA THR A 44 -2.29 16.71 -8.98
C THR A 44 -1.67 16.93 -10.36
N HIS A 45 -2.39 16.59 -11.44
CA HIS A 45 -1.89 16.70 -12.81
C HIS A 45 -2.87 17.54 -13.65
N THR A 46 -2.46 18.76 -14.03
CA THR A 46 -3.28 19.68 -14.84
C THR A 46 -3.69 19.05 -16.17
N ASP A 47 -2.81 18.26 -16.78
CA ASP A 47 -3.03 17.56 -18.05
C ASP A 47 -3.07 16.04 -17.87
N TYR A 48 -3.74 15.54 -16.82
CA TYR A 48 -3.78 14.09 -16.53
C TYR A 48 -4.28 13.25 -17.72
N GLU A 49 -5.10 13.80 -18.60
CA GLU A 49 -5.61 13.13 -19.80
C GLU A 49 -4.51 12.79 -20.82
N GLN A 50 -3.36 13.47 -20.75
CA GLN A 50 -2.20 13.21 -21.61
C GLN A 50 -1.27 12.13 -21.02
N ILE A 51 -1.55 11.63 -19.82
CA ILE A 51 -0.79 10.55 -19.21
C ILE A 51 -1.28 9.22 -19.79
N ASP A 52 -0.38 8.45 -20.41
CA ASP A 52 -0.70 7.22 -21.15
C ASP A 52 -1.55 6.20 -20.36
N TYR A 53 -1.37 6.12 -19.04
CA TYR A 53 -2.12 5.21 -18.18
C TYR A 53 -3.39 5.79 -17.56
N ALA A 54 -3.69 7.08 -17.74
CA ALA A 54 -4.75 7.76 -17.00
C ALA A 54 -6.15 7.18 -17.26
N ALA A 55 -6.48 6.85 -18.50
CA ALA A 55 -7.79 6.26 -18.83
C ALA A 55 -7.98 4.90 -18.15
N ASP A 56 -6.97 4.03 -18.24
CA ASP A 56 -6.95 2.73 -17.56
C ASP A 56 -7.03 2.88 -16.04
N TYR A 57 -6.37 3.90 -15.51
CA TYR A 57 -6.33 4.21 -14.09
C TYR A 57 -7.69 4.72 -13.57
N LEU A 58 -8.32 5.69 -14.25
CA LEU A 58 -9.62 6.25 -13.89
C LEU A 58 -10.78 5.27 -14.10
N SER A 59 -10.68 4.35 -15.07
CA SER A 59 -11.68 3.28 -15.20
C SER A 59 -11.73 2.35 -13.98
N ARG A 60 -10.62 2.25 -13.24
CA ARG A 60 -10.45 1.43 -12.03
C ARG A 60 -10.69 2.23 -10.76
N TYR A 61 -10.30 3.50 -10.75
CA TYR A 61 -10.48 4.45 -9.64
C TYR A 61 -11.43 5.57 -10.07
N SER A 62 -12.70 5.23 -10.27
CA SER A 62 -13.68 6.14 -10.86
C SER A 62 -14.25 7.18 -9.89
N ASP A 63 -14.20 6.94 -8.58
CA ASP A 63 -14.56 7.97 -7.60
C ASP A 63 -13.40 8.94 -7.42
N THR A 64 -13.60 10.18 -7.83
CA THR A 64 -12.62 11.26 -7.74
C THR A 64 -13.00 12.31 -6.69
N ASN A 65 -14.14 12.15 -6.03
CA ASN A 65 -14.65 13.11 -5.06
C ASN A 65 -14.12 12.77 -3.65
N TYR A 66 -13.20 13.59 -3.14
CA TYR A 66 -12.57 13.36 -1.85
C TYR A 66 -13.58 13.15 -0.70
N ALA A 67 -14.58 14.01 -0.59
CA ALA A 67 -15.57 13.93 0.49
C ALA A 67 -16.42 12.64 0.42
N SER A 68 -16.81 12.22 -0.78
CA SER A 68 -17.49 10.94 -1.04
C SER A 68 -16.64 9.77 -0.58
N ILE A 69 -15.37 9.76 -0.98
CA ILE A 69 -14.42 8.71 -0.63
C ILE A 69 -14.25 8.62 0.89
N ILE A 70 -13.97 9.74 1.56
CA ILE A 70 -13.77 9.74 3.02
C ILE A 70 -15.03 9.25 3.75
N LYS A 71 -16.22 9.71 3.34
CA LYS A 71 -17.50 9.23 3.91
C LYS A 71 -17.65 7.71 3.78
N LYS A 72 -17.20 7.13 2.67
CA LYS A 72 -17.21 5.67 2.44
C LYS A 72 -16.17 4.95 3.30
N LEU A 73 -14.99 5.54 3.51
CA LEU A 73 -13.89 4.92 4.26
C LEU A 73 -14.10 4.94 5.78
N THR A 74 -14.87 5.89 6.30
CA THR A 74 -15.17 6.00 7.75
C THR A 74 -16.63 5.67 8.09
N GLY A 75 -17.47 5.43 7.09
CA GLY A 75 -18.90 5.18 7.25
C GLY A 75 -19.25 3.78 7.73
N ASP A 76 -20.54 3.49 7.78
CA ASP A 76 -21.01 2.18 8.20
C ASP A 76 -20.65 1.07 7.22
N LEU A 77 -20.44 -0.13 7.79
CA LEU A 77 -20.17 -1.32 7.02
C LEU A 77 -21.51 -1.91 6.53
N PRO A 78 -21.59 -2.37 5.28
CA PRO A 78 -22.65 -3.23 4.79
C PRO A 78 -22.98 -4.40 5.73
N GLU A 79 -24.21 -4.89 5.65
CA GLU A 79 -24.66 -6.06 6.40
C GLU A 79 -23.74 -7.28 6.16
N GLY A 80 -23.48 -8.04 7.22
CA GLY A 80 -22.59 -9.20 7.18
C GLY A 80 -21.09 -8.89 7.19
N LYS A 81 -20.69 -7.62 7.19
CA LYS A 81 -19.28 -7.19 7.24
C LYS A 81 -18.90 -6.69 8.63
N SER A 82 -17.75 -7.15 9.13
CA SER A 82 -17.28 -6.86 10.49
C SER A 82 -16.21 -5.78 10.55
N PHE A 83 -15.42 -5.62 9.48
CA PHE A 83 -14.41 -4.57 9.38
C PHE A 83 -14.06 -4.25 7.92
N SER A 84 -13.38 -3.13 7.67
CA SER A 84 -12.79 -2.82 6.38
C SER A 84 -11.26 -2.71 6.45
N PHE A 85 -10.60 -3.08 5.37
CA PHE A 85 -9.19 -2.93 5.13
C PHE A 85 -8.96 -2.01 3.94
N GLN A 86 -8.18 -0.96 4.15
CA GLN A 86 -7.88 0.07 3.17
C GLN A 86 -6.38 0.01 2.84
N LYS A 87 -6.03 -0.17 1.57
CA LYS A 87 -4.66 -0.01 1.10
C LYS A 87 -4.51 1.41 0.55
N HIS A 88 -3.72 2.24 1.23
CA HIS A 88 -3.42 3.59 0.79
C HIS A 88 -1.98 3.68 0.31
N MET A 89 -1.79 4.17 -0.92
CA MET A 89 -0.50 4.72 -1.31
C MET A 89 -0.36 6.10 -0.68
N SER A 90 0.72 6.32 0.05
CA SER A 90 0.91 7.57 0.83
C SER A 90 0.83 8.82 -0.04
N TYR A 91 1.41 8.77 -1.25
CA TYR A 91 1.40 9.91 -2.18
C TYR A 91 0.03 10.20 -2.78
N HIS A 92 -0.97 9.32 -2.65
CA HIS A 92 -2.36 9.64 -3.05
C HIS A 92 -3.04 10.63 -2.09
N LEU A 93 -2.49 10.82 -0.89
CA LEU A 93 -3.02 11.79 0.06
C LEU A 93 -2.47 13.17 -0.25
N ILE A 94 -3.32 14.02 -0.84
CA ILE A 94 -2.99 15.40 -1.19
C ILE A 94 -2.75 16.22 0.10
N PRO A 95 -1.60 16.90 0.25
CA PRO A 95 -1.25 17.60 1.49
C PRO A 95 -2.28 18.63 1.96
N GLU A 96 -2.96 19.30 1.03
CA GLU A 96 -3.94 20.36 1.27
C GLU A 96 -5.31 19.84 1.73
N PHE A 97 -5.57 18.54 1.61
CA PHE A 97 -6.86 17.95 1.97
C PHE A 97 -6.95 17.66 3.47
N ASP A 98 -8.17 17.70 4.02
CA ASP A 98 -8.41 17.38 5.41
C ASP A 98 -8.03 15.93 5.73
N LYS A 99 -7.24 15.74 6.78
CA LYS A 99 -6.74 14.43 7.24
C LYS A 99 -7.37 13.98 8.55
N SER A 100 -8.30 14.76 9.12
CA SER A 100 -8.90 14.48 10.42
C SER A 100 -9.53 13.09 10.52
N TRP A 101 -10.07 12.58 9.40
CA TRP A 101 -10.68 11.26 9.29
C TRP A 101 -9.74 10.09 9.61
N ILE A 102 -8.42 10.28 9.47
CA ILE A 102 -7.42 9.25 9.75
C ILE A 102 -7.43 8.84 11.23
N SER A 103 -7.82 9.76 12.13
CA SER A 103 -7.99 9.48 13.57
C SER A 103 -9.10 8.47 13.87
N GLN A 104 -10.01 8.26 12.92
CA GLN A 104 -11.11 7.30 13.03
C GLN A 104 -10.71 5.88 12.59
N LEU A 105 -9.44 5.67 12.22
CA LEU A 105 -8.93 4.40 11.67
C LEU A 105 -7.92 3.75 12.62
N LYS A 106 -7.71 2.45 12.43
CA LYS A 106 -6.49 1.78 12.90
C LYS A 106 -5.44 1.84 11.80
N ASN A 107 -4.43 2.66 12.02
CA ASN A 107 -3.38 2.93 11.04
C ASN A 107 -2.18 2.02 11.27
N PHE A 108 -1.66 1.45 10.19
CA PHE A 108 -0.34 0.83 10.19
C PHE A 108 0.40 1.15 8.90
N PHE A 109 1.73 1.07 8.97
CA PHE A 109 2.63 1.39 7.88
C PHE A 109 3.36 0.13 7.42
N LEU A 110 3.38 -0.09 6.11
CA LEU A 110 4.14 -1.17 5.48
C LEU A 110 5.42 -0.63 4.85
N ILE A 111 6.56 -1.01 5.43
CA ILE A 111 7.87 -0.62 4.94
C ILE A 111 8.57 -1.77 4.21
N ARG A 112 9.58 -1.42 3.41
CA ARG A 112 10.47 -2.38 2.74
C ARG A 112 11.81 -1.69 2.51
N ASP A 113 12.90 -2.47 2.46
CA ASP A 113 14.23 -1.94 2.16
C ASP A 113 14.18 -1.06 0.88
N PRO A 114 14.59 0.21 0.94
CA PRO A 114 14.60 1.10 -0.21
C PRO A 114 15.35 0.55 -1.43
N ARG A 115 16.39 -0.27 -1.22
CA ARG A 115 17.10 -0.96 -2.31
C ARG A 115 16.18 -1.87 -3.09
N GLU A 116 15.32 -2.61 -2.40
CA GLU A 116 14.35 -3.50 -3.02
C GLU A 116 13.19 -2.73 -3.68
N ILE A 117 12.72 -1.64 -3.05
CA ILE A 117 11.62 -0.85 -3.59
C ILE A 117 12.04 -0.17 -4.89
N VAL A 118 13.13 0.62 -4.85
CA VAL A 118 13.58 1.41 -6.01
C VAL A 118 13.91 0.50 -7.19
N LEU A 119 14.66 -0.60 -6.96
CA LEU A 119 14.96 -1.57 -8.00
C LEU A 119 13.69 -2.21 -8.58
N SER A 120 12.74 -2.60 -7.72
CA SER A 120 11.48 -3.21 -8.17
C SER A 120 10.57 -2.23 -8.89
N TYR A 121 10.69 -0.93 -8.61
CA TYR A 121 9.89 0.10 -9.25
C TYR A 121 10.45 0.44 -10.62
N TRP A 122 11.76 0.68 -10.70
CA TRP A 122 12.48 0.87 -11.95
C TRP A 122 12.21 -0.26 -12.95
N LYS A 123 12.32 -1.53 -12.52
CA LYS A 123 12.00 -2.68 -13.39
C LYS A 123 10.56 -2.70 -13.88
N ALA A 124 9.60 -2.35 -13.03
CA ALA A 124 8.19 -2.35 -13.42
C ALA A 124 7.92 -1.24 -14.45
N ARG A 125 8.47 -0.04 -14.23
CA ARG A 125 8.34 1.09 -15.17
C ARG A 125 8.98 0.77 -16.52
N THR A 126 10.24 0.34 -16.53
CA THR A 126 10.97 0.07 -17.78
C THR A 126 10.35 -1.10 -18.56
N ALA A 127 9.89 -2.15 -17.88
CA ALA A 127 9.17 -3.25 -18.53
C ALA A 127 7.79 -2.83 -19.07
N SER A 128 7.23 -1.73 -18.57
CA SER A 128 5.99 -1.10 -19.04
C SER A 128 6.23 -0.02 -20.11
N GLY A 129 7.48 0.20 -20.54
CA GLY A 129 7.82 1.24 -21.52
C GLY A 129 7.79 2.67 -20.95
N LEU A 130 7.63 2.82 -19.64
CA LEU A 130 7.63 4.12 -18.96
C LEU A 130 9.06 4.58 -18.69
N THR A 131 9.30 5.88 -18.82
CA THR A 131 10.57 6.51 -18.43
C THR A 131 10.78 6.40 -16.92
N TRP A 132 12.04 6.33 -16.52
CA TRP A 132 12.45 6.45 -15.12
C TRP A 132 12.80 7.90 -14.84
N GLU A 133 12.07 8.54 -13.93
CA GLU A 133 12.39 9.89 -13.46
C GLU A 133 12.72 9.86 -11.97
N GLU A 134 13.84 10.47 -11.58
CA GLU A 134 14.26 10.50 -10.17
C GLU A 134 13.25 11.24 -9.26
N ALA A 135 12.52 12.22 -9.81
CA ALA A 135 11.45 12.94 -9.12
C ALA A 135 10.24 12.06 -8.82
N GLU A 136 10.01 11.01 -9.61
CA GLU A 136 8.97 10.00 -9.35
C GLU A 136 9.42 8.96 -8.31
N SER A 137 10.53 9.18 -7.60
CA SER A 137 11.02 8.22 -6.59
C SER A 137 9.98 7.93 -5.50
N VAL A 138 10.27 6.89 -4.70
CA VAL A 138 9.38 6.23 -3.74
C VAL A 138 8.80 7.16 -2.63
N GLY A 139 9.19 8.45 -2.59
CA GLY A 139 8.64 9.45 -1.69
C GLY A 139 8.98 9.19 -0.22
N GLY A 140 10.24 8.88 0.06
CA GLY A 140 10.67 8.43 1.39
C GLY A 140 10.46 9.47 2.49
N GLU A 141 10.74 10.75 2.21
CA GLU A 141 10.54 11.84 3.16
C GLU A 141 9.05 12.08 3.40
N GLU A 142 8.26 12.20 2.32
CA GLU A 142 6.82 12.42 2.38
C GLU A 142 6.12 11.29 3.13
N TYR A 143 6.56 10.05 2.91
CA TYR A 143 6.02 8.88 3.60
C TYR A 143 6.32 8.91 5.10
N TYR A 144 7.53 9.29 5.51
CA TYR A 144 7.86 9.45 6.92
C TYR A 144 7.19 10.66 7.55
N ARG A 145 7.04 11.76 6.81
CA ARG A 145 6.27 12.94 7.24
C ARG A 145 4.82 12.54 7.55
N LEU A 146 4.19 11.74 6.69
CA LEU A 146 2.86 11.20 6.95
C LEU A 146 2.84 10.30 8.19
N PHE A 147 3.85 9.45 8.39
CA PHE A 147 3.95 8.64 9.62
C PHE A 147 3.94 9.50 10.89
N LYS A 148 4.72 10.58 10.91
CA LYS A 148 4.77 11.54 12.02
C LYS A 148 3.47 12.32 12.18
N GLU A 149 2.88 12.77 11.08
CA GLU A 149 1.60 13.48 11.10
C GLU A 149 0.46 12.60 11.64
N ILE A 150 0.42 11.33 11.26
CA ILE A 150 -0.56 10.38 11.81
C ILE A 150 -0.29 10.13 13.29
N GLU A 151 0.97 9.95 13.70
CA GLU A 151 1.33 9.82 15.12
C GLU A 151 0.85 11.01 15.95
N ASP A 152 1.07 12.23 15.45
CA ASP A 152 0.61 13.46 16.10
C ASP A 152 -0.92 13.55 16.09
N LEU A 153 -1.59 13.15 15.00
CA LEU A 153 -3.05 13.17 14.91
C LEU A 153 -3.71 12.17 15.87
N THR A 154 -3.13 10.97 16.01
CA THR A 154 -3.70 9.89 16.83
C THR A 154 -3.17 9.88 18.25
N GLN A 155 -2.12 10.64 18.55
CA GLN A 155 -1.38 10.60 19.82
C GLN A 155 -0.87 9.18 20.16
N GLU A 156 -0.64 8.37 19.13
CA GLU A 156 -0.22 6.98 19.22
C GLU A 156 0.72 6.68 18.05
N THR A 157 1.87 6.06 18.32
CA THR A 157 2.77 5.61 17.26
C THR A 157 2.09 4.54 16.39
N PRO A 158 1.91 4.76 15.08
CA PRO A 158 1.31 3.77 14.20
C PRO A 158 2.13 2.48 14.17
N LEU A 159 1.44 1.34 14.03
CA LEU A 159 2.13 0.05 13.88
C LEU A 159 2.98 0.07 12.61
N VAL A 160 4.21 -0.44 12.67
CA VAL A 160 5.07 -0.58 11.48
C VAL A 160 5.33 -2.05 11.21
N VAL A 161 5.14 -2.47 9.96
CA VAL A 161 5.42 -3.83 9.48
C VAL A 161 6.50 -3.75 8.42
N ASP A 162 7.62 -4.44 8.61
CA ASP A 162 8.58 -4.65 7.54
C ASP A 162 8.14 -5.83 6.67
N SER A 163 7.92 -5.56 5.38
CA SER A 163 7.45 -6.56 4.43
C SER A 163 8.50 -7.65 4.15
N GLY A 164 9.79 -7.37 4.39
CA GLY A 164 10.90 -8.32 4.35
C GLY A 164 10.85 -9.32 5.48
N ASP A 165 10.59 -8.85 6.69
CA ASP A 165 10.41 -9.71 7.86
C ASP A 165 9.09 -10.51 7.77
N LEU A 166 8.01 -9.89 7.31
CA LEU A 166 6.72 -10.57 7.13
C LEU A 166 6.79 -11.74 6.16
N VAL A 167 7.41 -11.60 4.98
CA VAL A 167 7.45 -12.71 4.01
C VAL A 167 8.30 -13.90 4.48
N LYS A 168 9.23 -13.69 5.41
CA LYS A 168 10.03 -14.77 6.01
C LYS A 168 9.23 -15.56 7.05
N ASN A 169 8.25 -14.92 7.70
CA ASN A 169 7.43 -15.55 8.74
C ASN A 169 5.97 -15.05 8.69
N PRO A 170 5.22 -15.33 7.60
CA PRO A 170 3.94 -14.69 7.34
C PRO A 170 2.88 -15.04 8.39
N ARG A 171 2.83 -16.30 8.85
CA ARG A 171 1.87 -16.74 9.88
C ARG A 171 2.01 -15.95 11.17
N ASN A 172 3.21 -15.87 11.75
CA ASN A 172 3.37 -15.20 13.03
C ASN A 172 3.19 -13.69 12.89
N TYR A 173 3.69 -13.09 11.81
CA TYR A 173 3.52 -11.65 11.57
C TYR A 173 2.05 -11.27 11.41
N LEU A 174 1.27 -12.01 10.61
CA LEU A 174 -0.16 -11.77 10.46
C LEU A 174 -0.92 -12.03 11.76
N LYS A 175 -0.57 -13.08 12.52
CA LYS A 175 -1.21 -13.33 13.82
C LYS A 175 -0.98 -12.18 14.81
N THR A 176 0.25 -11.67 14.90
CA THR A 176 0.58 -10.51 15.74
C THR A 176 -0.10 -9.24 15.24
N LEU A 177 -0.07 -8.98 13.93
CA LEU A 177 -0.72 -7.83 13.32
C LEU A 177 -2.24 -7.84 13.58
N CYS A 178 -2.92 -8.96 13.32
CA CYS A 178 -4.35 -9.12 13.59
C CYS A 178 -4.67 -8.88 15.07
N SER A 179 -3.86 -9.41 15.99
CA SER A 179 -4.02 -9.18 17.43
C SER A 179 -3.93 -7.69 17.79
N LYS A 180 -2.92 -6.98 17.29
CA LYS A 180 -2.74 -5.52 17.51
C LYS A 180 -3.87 -4.70 16.86
N LEU A 181 -4.33 -5.11 15.69
CA LEU A 181 -5.49 -4.53 15.00
C LEU A 181 -6.83 -4.90 15.66
N GLY A 182 -6.84 -5.86 16.59
CA GLY A 182 -8.03 -6.30 17.31
C GLY A 182 -9.01 -7.12 16.47
N ILE A 183 -8.52 -7.79 15.43
CA ILE A 183 -9.28 -8.72 14.57
C ILE A 183 -8.78 -10.16 14.76
N ALA A 184 -9.59 -11.13 14.36
CA ALA A 184 -9.19 -12.54 14.37
C ALA A 184 -8.25 -12.83 13.19
N PHE A 185 -7.18 -13.57 13.45
CA PHE A 185 -6.37 -14.17 12.40
C PHE A 185 -7.11 -15.37 11.78
N SER A 186 -7.01 -15.52 10.46
CA SER A 186 -7.48 -16.71 9.72
C SER A 186 -6.30 -17.37 9.01
N GLU A 187 -6.21 -18.70 9.03
CA GLU A 187 -5.20 -19.44 8.25
C GLU A 187 -5.39 -19.23 6.74
N GLU A 188 -6.59 -18.91 6.29
CA GLU A 188 -6.88 -18.58 4.88
C GLU A 188 -6.09 -17.37 4.41
N MET A 189 -5.68 -16.45 5.30
CA MET A 189 -4.85 -15.29 4.95
C MET A 189 -3.50 -15.65 4.33
N LEU A 190 -3.04 -16.89 4.49
CA LEU A 190 -1.71 -17.34 4.05
C LEU A 190 -1.68 -17.86 2.61
N ASN A 191 -2.84 -18.26 2.07
CA ASN A 191 -2.93 -18.89 0.76
C ASN A 191 -4.10 -18.32 -0.04
N TRP A 192 -3.93 -18.21 -1.34
CA TRP A 192 -5.01 -17.77 -2.22
C TRP A 192 -4.89 -18.39 -3.61
N GLU A 193 -6.01 -18.44 -4.32
CA GLU A 193 -6.02 -18.88 -5.71
C GLU A 193 -5.38 -17.81 -6.60
N PRO A 194 -4.46 -18.18 -7.51
CA PRO A 194 -3.87 -17.23 -8.44
C PRO A 194 -4.97 -16.69 -9.38
N ASN A 195 -4.83 -15.44 -9.83
CA ASN A 195 -5.79 -14.75 -10.71
C ASN A 195 -7.23 -14.57 -10.18
N LYS A 196 -7.60 -15.09 -9.00
CA LYS A 196 -8.92 -14.89 -8.39
C LYS A 196 -8.85 -13.82 -7.31
N THR A 197 -9.09 -12.56 -7.68
CA THR A 197 -8.99 -11.41 -6.76
C THR A 197 -10.12 -10.40 -6.92
N ARG A 198 -10.54 -9.83 -5.78
CA ARG A 198 -11.38 -8.65 -5.59
C ARG A 198 -10.56 -7.35 -5.56
N VAL A 199 -9.22 -7.47 -5.54
CA VAL A 199 -8.27 -6.35 -5.64
C VAL A 199 -8.13 -5.96 -7.10
N LEU A 200 -7.79 -4.70 -7.39
CA LEU A 200 -7.69 -4.23 -8.76
C LEU A 200 -6.55 -4.93 -9.51
N SER A 201 -6.89 -5.48 -10.67
CA SER A 201 -5.94 -6.10 -11.59
C SER A 201 -5.61 -5.15 -12.73
N TRP A 202 -4.31 -4.93 -12.94
CA TRP A 202 -3.75 -4.20 -14.08
C TRP A 202 -3.57 -5.06 -15.32
N LYS A 203 -4.14 -6.28 -15.33
CA LYS A 203 -4.05 -7.19 -16.48
C LYS A 203 -4.54 -6.49 -17.76
N ASN A 204 -3.79 -6.68 -18.85
CA ASN A 204 -4.05 -6.07 -20.16
C ASN A 204 -3.96 -4.53 -20.18
N THR A 205 -3.17 -3.93 -19.29
CA THR A 205 -2.89 -2.48 -19.29
C THR A 205 -1.39 -2.22 -19.32
N ILE A 206 -0.99 -0.98 -19.58
CA ILE A 206 0.41 -0.56 -19.47
C ILE A 206 1.00 -0.81 -18.08
N LEU A 207 0.18 -0.83 -17.02
CA LEU A 207 0.59 -1.07 -15.64
C LEU A 207 0.62 -2.55 -15.24
N GLU A 208 0.38 -3.50 -16.15
CA GLU A 208 0.30 -4.94 -15.82
C GLU A 208 1.53 -5.46 -15.05
N LYS A 209 2.72 -5.00 -15.43
CA LYS A 209 4.00 -5.37 -14.79
C LYS A 209 4.10 -4.96 -13.32
N PHE A 210 3.23 -4.07 -12.86
CA PHE A 210 3.16 -3.70 -11.46
C PHE A 210 2.53 -4.80 -10.60
N SER A 211 1.52 -5.53 -11.08
CA SER A 211 0.84 -6.57 -10.28
C SER A 211 1.16 -8.01 -10.69
N GLU A 212 1.84 -8.24 -11.81
CA GLU A 212 2.13 -9.57 -12.36
C GLU A 212 2.58 -10.62 -11.33
N ASN A 213 3.56 -10.29 -10.48
CA ASN A 213 4.10 -11.24 -9.50
C ASN A 213 3.05 -11.68 -8.46
N VAL A 214 2.21 -10.77 -7.97
CA VAL A 214 1.20 -11.11 -6.95
C VAL A 214 -0.01 -11.78 -7.59
N THR A 215 -0.39 -11.37 -8.81
CA THR A 215 -1.46 -12.00 -9.58
C THR A 215 -1.23 -13.49 -9.79
N ASN A 216 0.02 -13.89 -10.02
CA ASN A 216 0.40 -15.28 -10.26
C ASN A 216 0.84 -16.05 -9.00
N SER A 217 0.80 -15.41 -7.83
CA SER A 217 1.19 -16.03 -6.56
C SER A 217 0.03 -16.80 -5.92
N THR A 218 0.36 -17.75 -5.06
CA THR A 218 -0.61 -18.50 -4.24
C THR A 218 -0.49 -18.20 -2.74
N GLY A 219 0.35 -17.22 -2.37
CA GLY A 219 0.69 -16.90 -1.00
C GLY A 219 1.88 -15.94 -0.93
N PHE A 220 2.42 -15.76 0.28
CA PHE A 220 3.64 -14.98 0.49
C PHE A 220 4.87 -15.75 -0.01
N PHE A 221 5.76 -15.06 -0.73
CA PHE A 221 7.00 -15.64 -1.22
C PHE A 221 8.16 -14.66 -1.09
N GLN A 222 9.33 -15.21 -0.80
CA GLN A 222 10.60 -14.48 -0.83
C GLN A 222 11.29 -14.74 -2.16
N LYS A 223 11.80 -13.68 -2.81
CA LYS A 223 12.73 -13.86 -3.93
C LYS A 223 14.08 -14.29 -3.38
N SER A 224 14.64 -15.35 -3.94
CA SER A 224 15.85 -16.01 -3.43
C SER A 224 17.17 -15.33 -3.81
N LYS A 225 17.15 -14.37 -4.76
CA LYS A 225 18.38 -13.82 -5.34
C LYS A 225 18.54 -12.34 -5.06
N GLN A 226 19.72 -11.98 -4.53
CA GLN A 226 20.17 -10.60 -4.45
C GLN A 226 20.52 -10.14 -5.88
N GLU A 227 19.90 -9.05 -6.30
CA GLU A 227 20.02 -8.53 -7.66
C GLU A 227 20.95 -7.31 -7.68
N ASN A 228 21.71 -7.16 -8.76
CA ASN A 228 22.56 -5.98 -8.96
C ASN A 228 21.67 -4.74 -9.13
N ILE A 229 22.05 -3.66 -8.43
CA ILE A 229 21.36 -2.37 -8.48
C ILE A 229 22.15 -1.46 -9.42
N PRO A 230 21.55 -0.93 -10.50
CA PRO A 230 22.19 0.07 -11.35
C PRO A 230 22.59 1.31 -10.54
N ASP A 231 23.78 1.86 -10.76
CA ASP A 231 24.31 3.00 -10.00
C ASP A 231 23.41 4.24 -10.08
N MET A 232 22.72 4.43 -11.22
CA MET A 232 21.72 5.49 -11.40
C MET A 232 20.55 5.46 -10.40
N LEU A 233 20.32 4.34 -9.71
CA LEU A 233 19.27 4.22 -8.71
C LEU A 233 19.73 4.59 -7.30
N MET A 234 21.05 4.70 -7.09
CA MET A 234 21.64 4.97 -5.78
C MET A 234 21.20 6.31 -5.17
N PRO A 235 21.06 7.42 -5.93
CA PRO A 235 20.53 8.66 -5.39
C PRO A 235 19.15 8.50 -4.74
N SER A 236 18.20 7.87 -5.43
CA SER A 236 16.85 7.62 -4.90
C SER A 236 16.86 6.70 -3.67
N ILE A 237 17.71 5.66 -3.67
CA ILE A 237 17.88 4.75 -2.52
C ILE A 237 18.40 5.52 -1.31
N ASN A 238 19.46 6.32 -1.51
CA ASN A 238 20.09 7.09 -0.44
C ASN A 238 19.13 8.15 0.13
N ASN A 239 18.28 8.75 -0.72
CA ASN A 239 17.27 9.70 -0.28
C ASN A 239 16.21 9.05 0.65
N CYS A 240 15.84 7.79 0.38
CA CYS A 240 14.82 7.09 1.17
C CYS A 240 15.38 6.42 2.45
N MET A 241 16.67 6.08 2.45
CA MET A 241 17.28 5.23 3.47
C MET A 241 17.22 5.78 4.91
N PRO A 242 17.46 7.08 5.17
CA PRO A 242 17.35 7.64 6.53
C PRO A 242 15.94 7.45 7.10
N PHE A 243 14.91 7.79 6.33
CA PHE A 243 13.51 7.70 6.72
C PHE A 243 13.05 6.25 6.95
N TYR A 244 13.48 5.33 6.07
CA TYR A 244 13.27 3.91 6.28
C TYR A 244 13.85 3.43 7.62
N LYS A 245 15.09 3.84 7.95
CA LYS A 245 15.74 3.42 9.21
C LYS A 245 14.99 3.92 10.44
N GLU A 246 14.44 5.14 10.41
CA GLU A 246 13.62 5.64 11.51
C GLU A 246 12.37 4.77 11.71
N MET A 247 11.60 4.51 10.64
CA MET A 247 10.40 3.66 10.73
C MET A 247 10.74 2.21 11.09
N TYR A 248 11.86 1.68 10.59
CA TYR A 248 12.30 0.31 10.85
C TYR A 248 12.59 0.04 12.34
N ARG A 249 12.99 1.07 13.09
CA ARG A 249 13.15 0.97 14.56
C ARG A 249 11.82 0.78 15.28
N CYS A 250 10.72 1.29 14.72
CA CYS A 250 9.36 1.16 15.26
C CYS A 250 8.65 -0.14 14.82
N ARG A 251 9.30 -0.99 14.00
CA ARG A 251 8.64 -2.17 13.42
C ARG A 251 8.25 -3.20 14.47
N LEU A 252 7.20 -3.95 14.15
CA LEU A 252 6.82 -5.14 14.89
C LEU A 252 7.94 -6.18 14.89
N ILE A 253 8.32 -6.60 16.09
CA ILE A 253 9.21 -7.73 16.33
C ILE A 253 8.33 -8.91 16.74
N VAL A 254 8.48 -10.02 16.02
CA VAL A 254 7.63 -11.21 16.10
C VAL A 254 8.50 -12.45 16.26
#